data_AF-A0A089X325-F1
#
_entry.id   AF-A0A089X325-F1
#
_cell.length_a   1.000
_cell.length_b   1.000
_cell.length_c   1.000
_cell.angle_alpha   90.00
_cell.angle_beta   90.00
_cell.angle_gamma   90.00
#
_symmetry.space_group_name_H-M   'P 1'
#
loop_
_entity.id
_entity.type
_entity.pdbx_description
1 polymer ?
#
loop_
_entity_poly.entity_id
_entity_poly.type
_entity_poly.pdbx_seq_one_letter_code
_entity_poly.pdbx_strand_id
1 'polypeptide(L)'
;MTSTPFPADRGADEVLDVVAYYHQPVKARLLREAVLPLTAECRDRGLAAHVERHWLHGPHVRLRLRGAPARLGPAAEHAARALRDWVGAHPSRRDLTDAELLAQAARNGRAELVAPPYDPIVPDNTVRLEAVDLTPLRRLLGDDGAALRDDLLGCGLEALRAGAGFLGEHGDGPQARVQLAVTALAAHAAAHPGGLAGGHWSYVSHLEDFLVHDDPQGRLREGFERRWESAGATVTALVGRIARGAARRWERDWAHWSAAAWRLAQDRHDAGADLHGDPLRYGERAAATGDAETMQRWSRDLRTRYSEFHRLLRRSDPEGTMWSRPDYLVYRACTNALYRLLAICDVTPLERYLAAHLVVRTVPRLTGCDWRAELAAVVDARERGA
;
A
#
# COMPACT_ATOMS: atom_id res chain seq x y z
N MET A 1 17.88 5.33 -34.99
CA MET A 1 17.58 6.72 -34.56
C MET A 1 16.20 7.10 -35.07
N THR A 2 15.18 6.89 -34.25
CA THR A 2 13.83 7.43 -34.46
C THR A 2 13.32 7.78 -33.08
N SER A 3 13.64 9.02 -32.68
CA SER A 3 13.16 9.65 -31.46
C SER A 3 11.66 9.87 -31.60
N THR A 4 10.87 9.18 -30.77
CA THR A 4 9.45 9.48 -30.62
C THR A 4 9.34 10.84 -29.92
N PRO A 5 8.62 11.83 -30.47
CA PRO A 5 8.56 13.15 -29.86
C PRO A 5 7.75 13.07 -28.57
N PHE A 6 8.35 13.56 -27.48
CA PHE A 6 7.60 13.99 -26.30
C PHE A 6 6.56 15.02 -26.75
N PRO A 7 5.27 14.87 -26.45
CA PRO A 7 4.32 15.92 -26.74
C PRO A 7 4.64 17.13 -25.85
N ALA A 8 5.11 18.20 -26.50
CA ALA A 8 5.21 19.52 -25.95
C ALA A 8 3.79 20.11 -25.75
N ASP A 9 3.70 20.94 -24.71
CA ASP A 9 2.54 21.71 -24.27
C ASP A 9 1.43 20.93 -23.51
N ARG A 10 1.75 20.56 -22.26
CA ARG A 10 0.71 20.23 -21.28
C ARG A 10 0.18 21.56 -20.72
N GLY A 11 -0.93 22.06 -21.27
CA GLY A 11 -1.84 22.88 -20.46
C GLY A 11 -2.03 22.16 -19.13
N ALA A 12 -1.90 22.88 -18.00
CA ALA A 12 -1.74 22.28 -16.68
C ALA A 12 -2.74 21.13 -16.47
N ASP A 13 -2.23 19.88 -16.44
CA ASP A 13 -3.08 18.71 -16.20
C ASP A 13 -3.85 18.93 -14.91
N GLU A 14 -5.18 18.99 -15.01
CA GLU A 14 -6.05 19.11 -13.84
C GLU A 14 -6.24 17.74 -13.21
N VAL A 15 -6.56 17.74 -11.91
CA VAL A 15 -6.82 16.52 -11.13
C VAL A 15 -8.14 16.66 -10.40
N LEU A 16 -9.04 15.69 -10.59
CA LEU A 16 -10.32 15.58 -9.89
C LEU A 16 -10.47 14.21 -9.25
N ASP A 17 -11.03 14.17 -8.05
CA ASP A 17 -11.49 12.94 -7.40
C ASP A 17 -13.02 12.82 -7.58
N VAL A 18 -13.47 11.66 -8.05
CA VAL A 18 -14.87 11.23 -7.94
C VAL A 18 -14.98 10.36 -6.70
N VAL A 19 -15.61 10.87 -5.65
CA VAL A 19 -15.59 10.27 -4.31
C VAL A 19 -16.95 9.66 -3.98
N ALA A 20 -16.98 8.37 -3.64
CA ALA A 20 -18.16 7.68 -3.14
C ALA A 20 -17.99 7.37 -1.64
N TYR A 21 -18.66 8.18 -0.80
CA TYR A 21 -18.80 7.95 0.63
C TYR A 21 -19.76 6.79 0.86
N TYR A 22 -19.23 5.69 1.37
CA TYR A 22 -19.91 4.40 1.48
C TYR A 22 -19.42 3.68 2.74
N HIS A 23 -20.17 3.81 3.83
CA HIS A 23 -19.68 3.50 5.18
C HIS A 23 -19.58 2.00 5.48
N GLN A 24 -20.08 1.14 4.58
CA GLN A 24 -19.84 -0.30 4.67
C GLN A 24 -18.31 -0.59 4.72
N PRO A 25 -17.84 -1.42 5.68
CA PRO A 25 -16.41 -1.66 5.85
C PRO A 25 -15.81 -2.39 4.65
N VAL A 26 -16.50 -3.41 4.15
CA VAL A 26 -16.13 -4.12 2.93
C VAL A 26 -16.73 -3.39 1.73
N LYS A 27 -15.88 -2.92 0.81
CA LYS A 27 -16.28 -2.18 -0.39
C LYS A 27 -16.06 -2.98 -1.68
N ALA A 28 -15.67 -4.25 -1.57
CA ALA A 28 -15.34 -5.13 -2.69
C ALA A 28 -16.42 -5.14 -3.79
N ARG A 29 -17.69 -5.14 -3.41
CA ARG A 29 -18.81 -5.08 -4.37
C ARG A 29 -18.83 -3.77 -5.16
N LEU A 30 -18.79 -2.61 -4.47
CA LEU A 30 -18.68 -1.28 -5.08
C LEU A 30 -17.45 -1.19 -6.00
N LEU A 31 -16.32 -1.72 -5.52
CA LEU A 31 -15.06 -1.74 -6.27
C LEU A 31 -15.20 -2.54 -7.58
N ARG A 32 -15.71 -3.77 -7.49
CA ARG A 32 -15.82 -4.73 -8.60
C ARG A 32 -16.88 -4.34 -9.62
N GLU A 33 -18.05 -3.90 -9.17
CA GLU A 33 -19.21 -3.67 -10.03
C GLU A 33 -19.26 -2.25 -10.62
N ALA A 34 -18.63 -1.25 -9.96
CA ALA A 34 -18.75 0.15 -10.40
C ALA A 34 -17.39 0.85 -10.55
N VAL A 35 -16.57 0.89 -9.50
CA VAL A 35 -15.37 1.74 -9.51
C VAL A 35 -14.32 1.27 -10.52
N LEU A 36 -13.97 -0.02 -10.54
CA LEU A 36 -12.97 -0.54 -11.47
C LEU A 36 -13.42 -0.47 -12.95
N PRO A 37 -14.68 -0.81 -13.31
CA PRO A 37 -15.20 -0.56 -14.65
C PRO A 37 -15.11 0.91 -15.08
N LEU A 38 -15.55 1.85 -14.24
CA LEU A 38 -15.49 3.28 -14.54
C LEU A 38 -14.05 3.78 -14.66
N THR A 39 -13.14 3.26 -13.85
CA THR A 39 -11.72 3.60 -13.95
C THR A 39 -11.14 3.20 -15.32
N ALA A 40 -11.51 2.02 -15.83
CA ALA A 40 -11.09 1.54 -17.14
C ALA A 40 -11.66 2.43 -18.25
N GLU A 41 -12.95 2.77 -18.18
CA GLU A 41 -13.59 3.65 -19.14
C GLU A 41 -12.93 5.04 -19.21
N CYS A 42 -12.57 5.61 -18.06
CA CYS A 42 -11.84 6.88 -18.02
C CYS A 42 -10.46 6.77 -18.70
N ARG A 43 -9.78 5.63 -18.58
CA ARG A 43 -8.50 5.38 -19.27
C ARG A 43 -8.68 5.23 -20.78
N ASP A 44 -9.74 4.57 -21.22
CA ASP A 44 -10.07 4.44 -22.65
C ASP A 44 -10.36 5.81 -23.29
N ARG A 45 -10.82 6.78 -22.50
CA ARG A 45 -10.97 8.19 -22.88
C ARG A 45 -9.64 8.99 -22.85
N GLY A 46 -8.53 8.32 -22.54
CA GLY A 46 -7.18 8.87 -22.53
C GLY A 46 -6.85 9.73 -21.30
N LEU A 47 -7.51 9.47 -20.16
CA LEU A 47 -7.15 10.06 -18.86
C LEU A 47 -6.20 9.14 -18.10
N ALA A 48 -5.33 9.72 -17.28
CA ALA A 48 -4.68 8.97 -16.22
C ALA A 48 -5.70 8.75 -15.10
N ALA A 49 -5.90 7.49 -14.69
CA ALA A 49 -6.88 7.15 -13.68
C ALA A 49 -6.40 6.04 -12.76
N HIS A 50 -6.65 6.19 -11.47
CA HIS A 50 -6.42 5.16 -10.47
C HIS A 50 -7.44 5.25 -9.33
N VAL A 51 -7.47 4.20 -8.50
CA VAL A 51 -8.40 4.08 -7.39
C VAL A 51 -7.65 4.26 -6.09
N GLU A 52 -8.28 4.91 -5.11
CA GLU A 52 -7.81 4.91 -3.73
C GLU A 52 -8.96 4.66 -2.76
N ARG A 53 -8.60 4.27 -1.54
CA ARG A 53 -9.52 4.24 -0.40
C ARG A 53 -9.01 5.12 0.69
N HIS A 54 -9.94 5.70 1.43
CA HIS A 54 -9.62 6.60 2.51
C HIS A 54 -10.76 6.63 3.53
N TRP A 55 -10.50 7.26 4.67
CA TRP A 55 -11.40 7.26 5.83
C TRP A 55 -11.71 8.66 6.37
N LEU A 56 -10.87 9.66 6.04
CA LEU A 56 -11.08 11.04 6.48
C LEU A 56 -12.44 11.56 6.02
N HIS A 57 -13.19 12.16 6.94
CA HIS A 57 -14.58 12.59 6.76
C HIS A 57 -15.58 11.46 6.43
N GLY A 58 -15.23 10.20 6.69
CA GLY A 58 -16.08 9.03 6.45
C GLY A 58 -15.43 8.00 5.52
N PRO A 59 -15.69 6.69 5.69
CA PRO A 59 -15.13 5.65 4.82
C PRO A 59 -15.59 5.80 3.35
N HIS A 60 -14.65 5.92 2.43
CA HIS A 60 -14.95 6.13 1.02
C HIS A 60 -13.98 5.45 0.05
N VAL A 61 -14.40 5.34 -1.21
CA VAL A 61 -13.53 5.07 -2.36
C VAL A 61 -13.47 6.35 -3.18
N ARG A 62 -12.31 6.61 -3.79
CA ARG A 62 -12.16 7.67 -4.78
C ARG A 62 -11.58 7.12 -6.08
N LEU A 63 -12.13 7.59 -7.19
CA LEU A 63 -11.54 7.47 -8.52
C LEU A 63 -10.81 8.78 -8.79
N ARG A 64 -9.48 8.75 -8.80
CA ARG A 64 -8.66 9.91 -9.14
C ARG A 64 -8.44 9.96 -10.63
N LEU A 65 -8.76 11.11 -11.23
CA LEU A 65 -8.65 11.36 -12.66
C LEU A 65 -7.69 12.53 -12.90
N ARG A 66 -6.79 12.39 -13.87
CA ARG A 66 -5.89 13.45 -14.33
C ARG A 66 -5.85 13.54 -15.84
N GLY A 67 -5.89 14.76 -16.36
CA GLY A 67 -5.68 15.05 -17.78
C GLY A 67 -6.20 16.42 -18.19
N ALA A 68 -6.30 16.61 -19.51
CA ALA A 68 -6.75 17.88 -20.08
C ALA A 68 -8.20 18.23 -19.63
N PRO A 69 -8.48 19.49 -19.24
CA PRO A 69 -9.77 19.91 -18.69
C PRO A 69 -10.97 19.55 -19.59
N ALA A 70 -10.81 19.70 -20.91
CA ALA A 70 -11.82 19.39 -21.92
C ALA A 70 -12.31 17.92 -21.90
N ARG A 71 -11.48 16.99 -21.41
CA ARG A 71 -11.83 15.57 -21.25
C ARG A 71 -12.16 15.23 -19.80
N LEU A 72 -11.45 15.86 -18.87
CA LEU A 72 -11.53 15.56 -17.44
C LEU A 72 -12.92 15.82 -16.86
N GLY A 73 -13.46 17.05 -17.03
CA GLY A 73 -14.76 17.43 -16.46
C GLY A 73 -15.90 16.50 -16.90
N PRO A 74 -16.13 16.32 -18.22
CA PRO A 74 -17.18 15.44 -18.72
C PRO A 74 -17.04 13.98 -18.27
N ALA A 75 -15.81 13.46 -18.20
CA ALA A 75 -15.57 12.09 -17.72
C ALA A 75 -15.83 11.95 -16.21
N ALA A 76 -15.38 12.92 -15.41
CA ALA A 76 -15.61 12.94 -13.96
C ALA A 76 -17.11 13.01 -13.64
N GLU A 77 -17.85 13.88 -14.34
CA GLU A 77 -19.30 13.97 -14.19
C GLU A 77 -20.03 12.68 -14.60
N HIS A 78 -19.60 12.05 -15.69
CA HIS A 78 -20.16 10.77 -16.12
C HIS A 78 -19.94 9.70 -15.05
N ALA A 79 -18.71 9.56 -14.55
CA ALA A 79 -18.39 8.61 -13.49
C ALA A 79 -19.15 8.91 -12.18
N ALA A 80 -19.32 10.20 -11.83
CA ALA A 80 -20.10 10.59 -10.66
C ALA A 80 -21.58 10.22 -10.79
N ARG A 81 -22.19 10.41 -11.97
CA ARG A 81 -23.58 9.99 -12.22
C ARG A 81 -23.72 8.47 -12.11
N ALA A 82 -22.84 7.72 -12.79
CA ALA A 82 -22.86 6.25 -12.73
C ALA A 82 -22.68 5.71 -11.30
N LEU A 83 -21.80 6.33 -10.49
CA LEU A 83 -21.64 5.96 -9.09
C LEU A 83 -22.86 6.31 -8.24
N ARG A 84 -23.53 7.45 -8.49
CA ARG A 84 -24.78 7.79 -7.79
C ARG A 84 -25.87 6.77 -8.09
N ASP A 85 -26.02 6.37 -9.35
CA ASP A 85 -26.99 5.37 -9.76
C ASP A 85 -26.70 4.03 -9.09
N TRP A 86 -25.43 3.60 -9.08
CA TRP A 86 -25.03 2.35 -8.42
C TRP A 86 -25.26 2.40 -6.90
N VAL A 87 -24.85 3.48 -6.23
CA VAL A 87 -25.03 3.66 -4.78
C VAL A 87 -26.51 3.75 -4.41
N GLY A 88 -27.34 4.39 -5.24
CA GLY A 88 -28.79 4.45 -5.04
C GLY A 88 -29.45 3.07 -5.16
N ALA A 89 -28.99 2.24 -6.08
CA ALA A 89 -29.47 0.86 -6.23
C ALA A 89 -28.91 -0.09 -5.15
N HIS A 90 -27.73 0.21 -4.59
CA HIS A 90 -27.02 -0.61 -3.63
C HIS A 90 -26.54 0.21 -2.42
N PRO A 91 -27.46 0.79 -1.64
CA PRO A 91 -27.04 1.66 -0.54
C PRO A 91 -26.31 0.86 0.53
N SER A 92 -25.26 1.46 1.07
CA SER A 92 -24.67 1.09 2.35
C SER A 92 -25.77 1.16 3.40
N ARG A 93 -25.87 0.08 4.17
CA ARG A 93 -26.84 -0.09 5.26
C ARG A 93 -26.14 -0.09 6.61
N ARG A 94 -24.98 0.54 6.69
CA ARG A 94 -24.18 0.48 7.90
C ARG A 94 -24.76 1.43 8.95
N ASP A 95 -25.09 0.86 10.10
CA ASP A 95 -25.56 1.60 11.27
C ASP A 95 -24.36 1.93 12.17
N LEU A 96 -23.56 2.92 11.75
CA LEU A 96 -22.53 3.53 12.59
C LEU A 96 -22.93 4.98 12.84
N THR A 97 -22.86 5.38 14.10
CA THR A 97 -23.04 6.77 14.49
C THR A 97 -21.84 7.62 14.06
N ASP A 98 -22.04 8.92 13.87
CA ASP A 98 -20.95 9.86 13.60
C ASP A 98 -19.86 9.81 14.68
N ALA A 99 -20.25 9.59 15.95
CA ALA A 99 -19.32 9.44 17.05
C ALA A 99 -18.39 8.22 16.89
N GLU A 100 -18.92 7.08 16.45
CA GLU A 100 -18.12 5.89 16.17
C GLU A 100 -17.17 6.10 14.98
N LEU A 101 -17.65 6.77 13.93
CA LEU A 101 -16.84 7.12 12.76
C LEU A 101 -15.71 8.08 13.12
N LEU A 102 -15.98 9.11 13.94
CA LEU A 102 -14.97 10.04 14.44
C LEU A 102 -13.95 9.36 15.35
N ALA A 103 -14.39 8.46 16.22
CA ALA A 103 -13.49 7.66 17.05
C ALA A 103 -12.58 6.76 16.19
N GLN A 104 -13.12 6.20 15.10
CA GLN A 104 -12.32 5.43 14.15
C GLN A 104 -11.36 6.33 13.35
N ALA A 105 -11.81 7.50 12.91
CA ALA A 105 -10.98 8.48 12.24
C ALA A 105 -9.81 8.92 13.12
N ALA A 106 -10.03 9.13 14.41
CA ALA A 106 -8.95 9.46 15.36
C ALA A 106 -7.90 8.34 15.49
N ARG A 107 -8.34 7.06 15.52
CA ARG A 107 -7.41 5.92 15.53
C ARG A 107 -6.62 5.84 14.22
N ASN A 108 -7.29 5.98 13.09
CA ASN A 108 -6.64 5.93 11.78
C ASN A 108 -5.69 7.13 11.58
N GLY A 109 -6.05 8.32 12.06
CA GLY A 109 -5.24 9.53 11.98
C GLY A 109 -3.91 9.39 12.71
N ARG A 110 -3.90 8.78 13.90
CA ARG A 110 -2.66 8.41 14.60
C ARG A 110 -1.85 7.37 13.83
N ALA A 111 -2.50 6.35 13.29
CA ALA A 111 -1.82 5.27 12.57
C ALA A 111 -1.22 5.72 11.23
N GLU A 112 -1.85 6.66 10.53
CA GLU A 112 -1.48 7.11 9.18
C GLU A 112 -0.86 8.52 9.15
N LEU A 113 -0.68 9.13 10.33
CA LEU A 113 -0.14 10.49 10.50
C LEU A 113 -0.97 11.55 9.76
N VAL A 114 -2.28 11.48 9.92
CA VAL A 114 -3.25 12.47 9.42
C VAL A 114 -3.84 13.19 10.63
N ALA A 115 -3.56 14.49 10.72
CA ALA A 115 -4.03 15.33 11.81
C ALA A 115 -5.54 15.66 11.69
N PRO A 116 -6.22 15.99 12.80
CA PRO A 116 -7.56 16.57 12.78
C PRO A 116 -7.59 17.95 12.07
N PRO A 117 -8.77 18.49 11.72
CA PRO A 117 -10.11 18.00 12.04
C PRO A 117 -10.55 16.78 11.21
N TYR A 118 -11.30 15.89 11.83
CA TYR A 118 -11.88 14.71 11.16
C TYR A 118 -13.35 14.91 10.79
N ASP A 119 -14.00 15.87 11.42
CA ASP A 119 -15.35 16.36 11.13
C ASP A 119 -15.33 17.47 10.05
N PRO A 120 -16.49 17.76 9.42
CA PRO A 120 -17.74 16.99 9.50
C PRO A 120 -17.62 15.63 8.80
N ILE A 121 -18.37 14.63 9.28
CA ILE A 121 -18.55 13.37 8.54
C ILE A 121 -19.47 13.64 7.36
N VAL A 122 -19.05 13.24 6.17
CA VAL A 122 -19.91 13.29 4.99
C VAL A 122 -20.96 12.18 5.12
N PRO A 123 -22.25 12.46 4.85
CA PRO A 123 -23.30 11.45 4.96
C PRO A 123 -23.01 10.21 4.12
N ASP A 124 -23.40 9.05 4.62
CA ASP A 124 -23.30 7.78 3.89
C ASP A 124 -24.08 7.87 2.55
N ASN A 125 -23.74 7.01 1.60
CA ASN A 125 -24.36 6.92 0.28
C ASN A 125 -24.27 8.22 -0.55
N THR A 126 -23.22 9.01 -0.33
CA THR A 126 -23.01 10.29 -1.03
C THR A 126 -21.90 10.17 -2.07
N VAL A 127 -22.12 10.75 -3.26
CA VAL A 127 -21.10 10.86 -4.30
C VAL A 127 -20.79 12.32 -4.64
N ARG A 128 -19.52 12.71 -4.51
CA ARG A 128 -19.01 14.07 -4.73
C ARG A 128 -17.96 14.12 -5.83
N LEU A 129 -17.84 15.30 -6.44
CA LEU A 129 -16.70 15.69 -7.26
C LEU A 129 -15.85 16.65 -6.43
N GLU A 130 -14.57 16.36 -6.31
CA GLU A 130 -13.67 17.10 -5.44
C GLU A 130 -12.40 17.49 -6.18
N ALA A 131 -11.98 18.75 -6.03
CA ALA A 131 -10.65 19.17 -6.45
C ALA A 131 -9.59 18.55 -5.54
N VAL A 132 -8.44 18.18 -6.10
CA VAL A 132 -7.40 17.48 -5.35
C VAL A 132 -6.28 18.44 -4.94
N ASP A 133 -6.08 18.60 -3.63
CA ASP A 133 -4.86 19.22 -3.11
C ASP A 133 -3.74 18.16 -2.97
N LEU A 134 -2.78 18.23 -3.88
CA LEU A 134 -1.59 17.36 -3.87
C LEU A 134 -0.45 17.92 -3.02
N THR A 135 -0.57 19.14 -2.48
CA THR A 135 0.50 19.81 -1.73
C THR A 135 0.98 18.99 -0.53
N PRO A 136 0.12 18.41 0.32
CA PRO A 136 0.58 17.61 1.46
C PRO A 136 1.32 16.35 1.05
N LEU A 137 0.93 15.74 -0.09
CA LEU A 137 1.59 14.55 -0.64
C LEU A 137 2.97 14.90 -1.22
N ARG A 138 3.05 15.97 -2.02
CA ARG A 138 4.30 16.45 -2.62
C ARG A 138 5.30 16.91 -1.57
N ARG A 139 4.85 17.57 -0.50
CA ARG A 139 5.73 17.90 0.65
C ARG A 139 6.34 16.66 1.30
N LEU A 140 5.61 15.55 1.34
CA LEU A 140 6.06 14.31 1.99
C LEU A 140 6.98 13.47 1.08
N LEU A 141 6.62 13.34 -0.20
CA LEU A 141 7.26 12.40 -1.13
C LEU A 141 8.16 13.07 -2.17
N GLY A 142 8.15 14.40 -2.26
CA GLY A 142 8.64 15.12 -3.43
C GLY A 142 7.69 14.99 -4.63
N ASP A 143 7.94 15.76 -5.69
CA ASP A 143 7.15 15.72 -6.92
C ASP A 143 7.32 14.38 -7.66
N ASP A 144 8.55 13.87 -7.73
CA ASP A 144 8.88 12.60 -8.36
C ASP A 144 8.25 11.40 -7.64
N GLY A 145 8.38 11.35 -6.32
CA GLY A 145 7.77 10.31 -5.50
C GLY A 145 6.24 10.34 -5.54
N ALA A 146 5.62 11.53 -5.56
CA ALA A 146 4.18 11.68 -5.71
C ALA A 146 3.70 11.22 -7.10
N ALA A 147 4.40 11.57 -8.17
CA ALA A 147 4.09 11.12 -9.52
C ALA A 147 4.27 9.59 -9.66
N LEU A 148 5.37 9.04 -9.16
CA LEU A 148 5.62 7.59 -9.17
C LEU A 148 4.53 6.83 -8.42
N ARG A 149 4.10 7.33 -7.25
CA ARG A 149 2.98 6.73 -6.51
C ARG A 149 1.73 6.61 -7.37
N ASP A 150 1.30 7.68 -8.02
CA ASP A 150 0.08 7.68 -8.80
C ASP A 150 0.20 6.75 -10.01
N ASP A 151 1.36 6.72 -10.67
CA ASP A 151 1.59 5.81 -11.80
C ASP A 151 1.68 4.33 -11.36
N LEU A 152 2.21 4.04 -10.17
CA LEU A 152 2.19 2.70 -9.58
C LEU A 152 0.77 2.21 -9.22
N LEU A 153 -0.09 3.12 -8.75
CA LEU A 153 -1.50 2.80 -8.51
C LEU A 153 -2.26 2.62 -9.82
N GLY A 154 -1.96 3.46 -10.82
CA GLY A 154 -2.51 3.33 -12.18
C GLY A 154 -2.10 2.03 -12.85
N CYS A 155 -0.85 1.57 -12.73
CA CYS A 155 -0.44 0.29 -13.29
C CYS A 155 -1.05 -0.92 -12.54
N GLY A 156 -1.56 -0.71 -11.31
CA GLY A 156 -2.18 -1.73 -10.47
C GLY A 156 -3.60 -2.14 -10.84
N LEU A 157 -4.25 -1.51 -11.82
CA LEU A 157 -5.68 -1.76 -12.09
C LEU A 157 -6.01 -3.20 -12.50
N GLU A 158 -5.16 -3.85 -13.30
CA GLU A 158 -5.37 -5.25 -13.68
C GLU A 158 -5.23 -6.18 -12.48
N ALA A 159 -4.24 -5.95 -11.62
CA ALA A 159 -4.07 -6.69 -10.37
C ALA A 159 -5.26 -6.48 -9.43
N LEU A 160 -5.79 -5.26 -9.34
CA LEU A 160 -7.01 -4.96 -8.58
C LEU A 160 -8.23 -5.68 -9.14
N ARG A 161 -8.42 -5.71 -10.46
CA ARG A 161 -9.53 -6.42 -11.10
C ARG A 161 -9.45 -7.92 -10.86
N ALA A 162 -8.27 -8.51 -11.06
CA ALA A 162 -8.02 -9.92 -10.82
C ALA A 162 -8.23 -10.29 -9.34
N GLY A 163 -7.73 -9.46 -8.43
CA GLY A 163 -7.91 -9.63 -6.99
C GLY A 163 -9.37 -9.49 -6.55
N ALA A 164 -10.08 -8.47 -7.02
CA ALA A 164 -11.49 -8.25 -6.71
C ALA A 164 -12.39 -9.36 -7.28
N GLY A 165 -12.04 -9.90 -8.45
CA GLY A 165 -12.69 -11.08 -9.03
C GLY A 165 -12.50 -12.32 -8.15
N PHE A 166 -11.25 -12.63 -7.78
CA PHE A 166 -10.94 -13.73 -6.86
C PHE A 166 -11.69 -13.58 -5.53
N LEU A 167 -11.70 -12.40 -4.92
CA LEU A 167 -12.44 -12.16 -3.69
C LEU A 167 -13.94 -12.40 -3.86
N GLY A 168 -14.53 -11.93 -4.96
CA GLY A 168 -15.96 -12.14 -5.25
C GLY A 168 -16.34 -13.61 -5.38
N GLU A 169 -15.53 -14.41 -6.07
CA GLU A 169 -15.71 -15.87 -6.19
C GLU A 169 -15.61 -16.60 -4.83
N HIS A 170 -14.99 -15.97 -3.83
CA HIS A 170 -14.75 -16.53 -2.50
C HIS A 170 -15.51 -15.78 -1.40
N GLY A 171 -16.59 -15.07 -1.76
CA GLY A 171 -17.50 -14.40 -0.82
C GLY A 171 -16.88 -13.23 -0.05
N ASP A 172 -15.82 -12.63 -0.59
CA ASP A 172 -15.11 -11.48 -0.02
C ASP A 172 -14.63 -11.72 1.44
N GLY A 173 -14.40 -13.00 1.81
CA GLY A 173 -14.11 -13.42 3.18
C GLY A 173 -12.66 -13.17 3.66
N PRO A 174 -12.41 -13.12 4.98
CA PRO A 174 -11.08 -12.88 5.55
C PRO A 174 -10.00 -13.85 5.07
N GLN A 175 -10.33 -15.14 4.94
CA GLN A 175 -9.38 -16.14 4.45
C GLN A 175 -8.94 -15.87 3.00
N ALA A 176 -9.87 -15.47 2.13
CA ALA A 176 -9.55 -15.10 0.76
C ALA A 176 -8.68 -13.84 0.73
N ARG A 177 -8.96 -12.84 1.57
CA ARG A 177 -8.10 -11.64 1.69
C ARG A 177 -6.68 -11.95 2.15
N VAL A 178 -6.50 -12.86 3.11
CA VAL A 178 -5.16 -13.32 3.52
C VAL A 178 -4.48 -14.07 2.37
N GLN A 179 -5.19 -14.91 1.62
CA GLN A 179 -4.62 -15.61 0.46
C GLN A 179 -4.21 -14.64 -0.67
N LEU A 180 -5.04 -13.63 -0.94
CA LEU A 180 -4.71 -12.52 -1.84
C LEU A 180 -3.42 -11.83 -1.40
N ALA A 181 -3.35 -11.44 -0.13
CA ALA A 181 -2.17 -10.76 0.42
C ALA A 181 -0.91 -11.64 0.36
N VAL A 182 -0.98 -12.92 0.73
CA VAL A 182 0.17 -13.85 0.61
C VAL A 182 0.63 -13.96 -0.84
N THR A 183 -0.31 -14.07 -1.79
CA THR A 183 0.01 -14.17 -3.23
C THR A 183 0.72 -12.91 -3.71
N ALA A 184 0.17 -11.74 -3.39
CA ALA A 184 0.71 -10.46 -3.82
C ALA A 184 2.10 -10.19 -3.20
N LEU A 185 2.29 -10.52 -1.92
CA LEU A 185 3.59 -10.42 -1.24
C LEU A 185 4.60 -11.42 -1.82
N ALA A 186 4.20 -12.66 -2.12
CA ALA A 186 5.10 -13.63 -2.75
C ALA A 186 5.55 -13.15 -4.15
N ALA A 187 4.61 -12.67 -4.95
CA ALA A 187 4.86 -12.13 -6.29
C ALA A 187 5.78 -10.90 -6.24
N HIS A 188 5.55 -10.00 -5.27
CA HIS A 188 6.33 -8.80 -5.08
C HIS A 188 7.77 -9.09 -4.62
N ALA A 189 7.93 -9.96 -3.63
CA ALA A 189 9.27 -10.37 -3.20
C ALA A 189 10.02 -11.12 -4.30
N ALA A 190 9.34 -11.92 -5.12
CA ALA A 190 9.96 -12.62 -6.24
C ALA A 190 10.43 -11.67 -7.36
N ALA A 191 9.83 -10.48 -7.50
CA ALA A 191 10.23 -9.47 -8.48
C ALA A 191 11.50 -8.70 -8.07
N HIS A 192 11.91 -8.78 -6.79
CA HIS A 192 13.17 -8.19 -6.33
C HIS A 192 14.38 -8.88 -7.00
N PRO A 193 15.49 -8.17 -7.34
CA PRO A 193 16.67 -8.79 -7.97
C PRO A 193 17.29 -9.94 -7.17
N GLY A 194 17.28 -9.84 -5.83
CA GLY A 194 17.66 -10.93 -4.91
C GLY A 194 16.58 -12.00 -4.69
N GLY A 195 15.52 -12.01 -5.50
CA GLY A 195 14.36 -12.87 -5.35
C GLY A 195 13.72 -12.79 -3.96
N LEU A 196 13.12 -13.90 -3.52
CA LEU A 196 12.45 -13.99 -2.22
C LEU A 196 13.40 -13.64 -1.05
N ALA A 197 14.67 -14.05 -1.12
CA ALA A 197 15.67 -13.75 -0.08
C ALA A 197 15.99 -12.24 0.01
N GLY A 198 15.97 -11.52 -1.11
CA GLY A 198 16.16 -10.05 -1.11
C GLY A 198 14.87 -9.27 -0.81
N GLY A 199 13.72 -9.71 -1.31
CA GLY A 199 12.48 -8.95 -1.20
C GLY A 199 11.80 -9.01 0.19
N HIS A 200 12.08 -10.04 0.99
CA HIS A 200 11.36 -10.26 2.25
C HIS A 200 11.77 -9.30 3.39
N TRP A 201 12.93 -8.64 3.31
CA TRP A 201 13.44 -7.76 4.37
C TRP A 201 12.49 -6.61 4.72
N SER A 202 11.81 -6.04 3.72
CA SER A 202 10.79 -5.00 3.94
C SER A 202 9.62 -5.54 4.76
N TYR A 203 9.26 -6.82 4.59
CA TYR A 203 8.17 -7.44 5.35
C TYR A 203 8.56 -7.68 6.80
N VAL A 204 9.79 -8.12 7.04
CA VAL A 204 10.35 -8.25 8.39
C VAL A 204 10.34 -6.90 9.09
N SER A 205 10.83 -5.84 8.43
CA SER A 205 10.83 -4.48 8.97
C SER A 205 9.43 -4.03 9.37
N HIS A 206 8.46 -4.07 8.45
CA HIS A 206 7.09 -3.60 8.74
C HIS A 206 6.39 -4.46 9.82
N LEU A 207 6.56 -5.78 9.79
CA LEU A 207 5.96 -6.69 10.76
C LEU A 207 6.53 -6.49 12.16
N GLU A 208 7.86 -6.43 12.28
CA GLU A 208 8.52 -6.31 13.58
C GLU A 208 8.34 -4.91 14.18
N ASP A 209 8.22 -3.85 13.35
CA ASP A 209 7.83 -2.51 13.83
C ASP A 209 6.39 -2.49 14.36
N PHE A 210 5.46 -3.14 13.67
CA PHE A 210 4.08 -3.27 14.15
C PHE A 210 4.03 -4.02 15.48
N LEU A 211 4.63 -5.22 15.56
CA LEU A 211 4.52 -6.05 16.76
C LEU A 211 5.15 -5.41 18.01
N VAL A 212 6.24 -4.63 17.87
CA VAL A 212 6.86 -3.99 19.04
C VAL A 212 6.01 -2.87 19.65
N HIS A 213 5.16 -2.21 18.85
CA HIS A 213 4.30 -1.12 19.31
C HIS A 213 2.87 -1.57 19.61
N ASP A 214 2.33 -2.44 18.76
CA ASP A 214 0.91 -2.79 18.74
C ASP A 214 0.63 -4.20 19.34
N ASP A 215 1.66 -4.98 19.69
CA ASP A 215 1.55 -6.29 20.36
C ASP A 215 2.47 -6.43 21.59
N PRO A 216 2.41 -5.52 22.58
CA PRO A 216 3.32 -5.53 23.73
C PRO A 216 3.21 -6.81 24.59
N GLN A 217 2.09 -7.53 24.48
CA GLN A 217 1.80 -8.77 25.22
C GLN A 217 2.03 -10.04 24.38
N GLY A 218 2.47 -9.91 23.13
CA GLY A 218 2.82 -11.06 22.26
C GLY A 218 1.64 -11.90 21.75
N ARG A 219 0.39 -11.50 22.01
CA ARG A 219 -0.80 -12.27 21.66
C ARG A 219 -1.01 -12.37 20.15
N LEU A 220 -0.73 -11.30 19.41
CA LEU A 220 -0.83 -11.33 17.95
C LEU A 220 0.24 -12.24 17.37
N ARG A 221 1.47 -12.16 17.87
CA ARG A 221 2.56 -13.05 17.45
C ARG A 221 2.20 -14.52 17.69
N GLU A 222 1.73 -14.87 18.88
CA GLU A 222 1.26 -16.24 19.17
C GLU A 222 0.12 -16.68 18.24
N GLY A 223 -0.82 -15.78 17.94
CA GLY A 223 -1.89 -16.04 16.98
C GLY A 223 -1.37 -16.32 15.56
N PHE A 224 -0.36 -15.57 15.13
CA PHE A 224 0.28 -15.78 13.84
C PHE A 224 1.04 -17.11 13.79
N GLU A 225 1.71 -17.49 14.87
CA GLU A 225 2.37 -18.80 15.01
C GLU A 225 1.38 -19.96 14.89
N ARG A 226 0.25 -19.92 15.62
CA ARG A 226 -0.80 -20.95 15.49
C ARG A 226 -1.33 -21.04 14.05
N ARG A 227 -1.42 -19.90 13.37
CA ARG A 227 -1.84 -19.89 11.96
C ARG A 227 -0.76 -20.51 11.05
N TRP A 228 0.51 -20.26 11.33
CA TRP A 228 1.61 -20.90 10.63
C TRP A 228 1.64 -22.42 10.84
N GLU A 229 1.41 -22.90 12.06
CA GLU A 229 1.35 -24.34 12.35
C GLU A 229 0.29 -25.06 11.51
N SER A 230 -0.90 -24.44 11.37
CA SER A 230 -2.01 -25.03 10.62
C SER A 230 -1.91 -24.87 9.09
N ALA A 231 -1.30 -23.79 8.60
CA ALA A 231 -1.34 -23.45 7.16
C ALA A 231 0.04 -23.41 6.48
N GLY A 232 1.13 -23.55 7.24
CA GLY A 232 2.49 -23.25 6.78
C GLY A 232 2.94 -24.10 5.60
N ALA A 233 2.57 -25.38 5.53
CA ALA A 233 2.88 -26.24 4.39
C ALA A 233 2.22 -25.73 3.10
N THR A 234 0.91 -25.43 3.16
CA THR A 234 0.14 -24.89 2.04
C THR A 234 0.69 -23.54 1.59
N VAL A 235 1.01 -22.65 2.54
CA VAL A 235 1.59 -21.34 2.22
C VAL A 235 2.98 -21.48 1.61
N THR A 236 3.84 -22.36 2.14
CA THR A 236 5.18 -22.62 1.59
C THR A 236 5.09 -23.11 0.15
N ALA A 237 4.15 -24.01 -0.15
CA ALA A 237 3.93 -24.50 -1.51
C ALA A 237 3.45 -23.39 -2.47
N LEU A 238 2.53 -22.53 -2.01
CA LEU A 238 2.05 -21.37 -2.78
C LEU A 238 3.18 -20.38 -3.08
N VAL A 239 3.88 -19.92 -2.04
CA VAL A 239 4.99 -18.95 -2.17
C VAL A 239 6.08 -19.51 -3.07
N GLY A 240 6.50 -20.76 -2.83
CA GLY A 240 7.54 -21.41 -3.64
C GLY A 240 7.14 -21.55 -5.12
N ARG A 241 5.86 -21.82 -5.40
CA ARG A 241 5.36 -21.88 -6.79
C ARG A 241 5.43 -20.51 -7.47
N ILE A 242 4.95 -19.46 -6.81
CA ILE A 242 4.97 -18.10 -7.36
C ILE A 242 6.41 -17.63 -7.56
N ALA A 243 7.28 -17.84 -6.57
CA ALA A 243 8.70 -17.45 -6.64
C ALA A 243 9.47 -18.14 -7.78
N ARG A 244 9.04 -19.32 -8.23
CA ARG A 244 9.58 -20.02 -9.41
C ARG A 244 8.91 -19.60 -10.74
N GLY A 245 8.15 -18.51 -10.76
CA GLY A 245 7.48 -18.02 -11.97
C GLY A 245 6.23 -18.80 -12.39
N ALA A 246 5.70 -19.68 -11.54
CA ALA A 246 4.55 -20.53 -11.85
C ALA A 246 3.22 -20.01 -11.28
N ALA A 247 3.06 -18.68 -11.23
CA ALA A 247 1.81 -18.01 -10.85
C ALA A 247 0.66 -18.38 -11.81
N ARG A 248 -0.55 -18.57 -11.29
CA ARG A 248 -1.71 -19.08 -12.05
C ARG A 248 -2.88 -18.09 -12.05
N ARG A 249 -3.61 -18.02 -13.17
CA ARG A 249 -4.85 -17.22 -13.29
C ARG A 249 -4.64 -15.78 -12.77
N TRP A 250 -5.43 -15.36 -11.79
CA TRP A 250 -5.39 -14.03 -11.17
C TRP A 250 -4.05 -13.72 -10.47
N GLU A 251 -3.28 -14.73 -10.06
CA GLU A 251 -1.96 -14.54 -9.43
C GLU A 251 -0.97 -13.93 -10.43
N ARG A 252 -1.16 -14.15 -11.74
CA ARG A 252 -0.27 -13.62 -12.79
C ARG A 252 -0.36 -12.11 -12.90
N ASP A 253 -1.52 -11.52 -12.66
CA ASP A 253 -1.70 -10.06 -12.74
C ASP A 253 -0.95 -9.35 -11.61
N TRP A 254 -0.88 -9.97 -10.43
CA TRP A 254 -0.03 -9.50 -9.33
C TRP A 254 1.46 -9.67 -9.64
N ALA A 255 1.87 -10.81 -10.20
CA ALA A 255 3.26 -11.00 -10.62
C ALA A 255 3.68 -10.03 -11.73
N HIS A 256 2.80 -9.78 -12.70
CA HIS A 256 3.02 -8.79 -13.76
C HIS A 256 3.17 -7.40 -13.17
N TRP A 257 2.22 -6.99 -12.30
CA TRP A 257 2.27 -5.69 -11.63
C TRP A 257 3.57 -5.52 -10.85
N SER A 258 3.97 -6.49 -10.03
CA SER A 258 5.21 -6.40 -9.24
C SER A 258 6.46 -6.22 -10.10
N ALA A 259 6.57 -6.97 -11.19
CA ALA A 259 7.69 -6.83 -12.12
C ALA A 259 7.66 -5.49 -12.88
N ALA A 260 6.47 -5.01 -13.28
CA ALA A 260 6.29 -3.73 -13.94
C ALA A 260 6.55 -2.54 -13.01
N ALA A 261 6.12 -2.64 -11.74
CA ALA A 261 6.36 -1.66 -10.70
C ALA A 261 7.86 -1.47 -10.45
N TRP A 262 8.61 -2.57 -10.30
CA TRP A 262 10.07 -2.52 -10.18
C TRP A 262 10.71 -1.77 -11.35
N ARG A 263 10.41 -2.20 -12.60
CA ARG A 263 10.97 -1.57 -13.81
C ARG A 263 10.65 -0.08 -13.85
N LEU A 264 9.39 0.30 -13.64
CA LEU A 264 8.96 1.69 -13.66
C LEU A 264 9.72 2.55 -12.64
N ALA A 265 9.84 2.07 -11.40
CA ALA A 265 10.53 2.81 -10.35
C ALA A 265 12.04 2.88 -10.59
N GLN A 266 12.64 1.79 -11.08
CA GLN A 266 14.06 1.75 -11.47
C GLN A 266 14.34 2.72 -12.63
N ASP A 267 13.56 2.66 -13.70
CA ASP A 267 13.73 3.52 -14.89
C ASP A 267 13.66 5.00 -14.51
N ARG A 268 12.76 5.39 -13.58
CA ARG A 268 12.68 6.76 -13.08
C ARG A 268 13.88 7.15 -12.25
N HIS A 269 14.29 6.28 -11.33
CA HIS A 269 15.48 6.52 -10.52
C HIS A 269 16.72 6.69 -11.41
N ASP A 270 16.90 5.83 -12.42
CA ASP A 270 18.03 5.89 -13.36
C ASP A 270 17.97 7.14 -14.24
N ALA A 271 16.77 7.68 -14.50
CA ALA A 271 16.57 8.97 -15.14
C ALA A 271 16.80 10.18 -14.20
N GLY A 272 17.17 9.96 -12.94
CA GLY A 272 17.50 10.99 -11.96
C GLY A 272 16.36 11.44 -11.05
N ALA A 273 15.24 10.71 -11.02
CA ALA A 273 14.11 11.04 -10.15
C ALA A 273 14.46 10.86 -8.66
N ASP A 274 14.05 11.81 -7.81
CA ASP A 274 14.26 11.72 -6.36
C ASP A 274 13.16 10.89 -5.68
N LEU A 275 13.56 9.74 -5.11
CA LEU A 275 12.66 8.80 -4.45
C LEU A 275 12.84 8.73 -2.92
N HIS A 276 13.62 9.63 -2.31
CA HIS A 276 13.90 9.59 -0.87
C HIS A 276 12.66 9.92 -0.02
N GLY A 277 11.86 10.88 -0.50
CA GLY A 277 10.88 11.61 0.31
C GLY A 277 11.57 12.44 1.40
N ASP A 278 10.77 13.01 2.31
CA ASP A 278 11.28 13.83 3.41
C ASP A 278 11.00 13.17 4.78
N PRO A 279 12.00 12.52 5.40
CA PRO A 279 11.86 11.88 6.71
C PRO A 279 11.43 12.84 7.82
N LEU A 280 11.79 14.13 7.76
CA LEU A 280 11.45 15.11 8.80
C LEU A 280 9.95 15.39 8.82
N ARG A 281 9.28 15.34 7.66
CA ARG A 281 7.82 15.53 7.55
C ARG A 281 7.03 14.47 8.29
N TYR A 282 7.56 13.27 8.47
CA TYR A 282 6.89 12.24 9.26
C TYR A 282 6.84 12.64 10.74
N GLY A 283 7.91 13.24 11.28
CA GLY A 283 7.93 13.78 12.64
C GLY A 283 6.97 14.96 12.83
N GLU A 284 6.95 15.90 11.88
CA GLU A 284 6.01 17.03 11.88
C GLU A 284 4.55 16.56 11.87
N ARG A 285 4.22 15.59 10.99
CA ARG A 285 2.87 15.03 10.91
C ARG A 285 2.49 14.27 12.17
N ALA A 286 3.42 13.51 12.76
CA ALA A 286 3.18 12.82 14.02
C ALA A 286 2.88 13.80 15.16
N ALA A 287 3.65 14.88 15.28
CA ALA A 287 3.38 15.95 16.25
C ALA A 287 1.99 16.59 16.02
N ALA A 288 1.61 16.81 14.76
CA ALA A 288 0.32 17.39 14.41
C ALA A 288 -0.90 16.50 14.77
N THR A 289 -0.71 15.21 15.05
CA THR A 289 -1.80 14.35 15.56
C THR A 289 -2.19 14.67 17.01
N GLY A 290 -1.34 15.37 17.75
CA GLY A 290 -1.53 15.67 19.18
C GLY A 290 -1.33 14.46 20.10
N ASP A 291 -0.86 13.32 19.59
CA ASP A 291 -0.67 12.08 20.35
C ASP A 291 0.80 11.86 20.70
N ALA A 292 1.10 11.81 22.01
CA ALA A 292 2.47 11.73 22.51
C ALA A 292 3.16 10.40 22.13
N GLU A 293 2.43 9.28 22.11
CA GLU A 293 2.98 7.98 21.73
C GLU A 293 3.32 7.94 20.23
N THR A 294 2.45 8.49 19.39
CA THR A 294 2.66 8.64 17.95
C THR A 294 3.88 9.54 17.69
N MET A 295 3.97 10.69 18.37
CA MET A 295 5.14 11.57 18.28
C MET A 295 6.43 10.84 18.70
N GLN A 296 6.41 10.08 19.79
CA GLN A 296 7.56 9.31 20.25
C GLN A 296 7.97 8.23 19.23
N ARG A 297 7.01 7.53 18.63
CA ARG A 297 7.28 6.47 17.64
C ARG A 297 7.94 7.00 16.36
N TRP A 298 7.59 8.21 15.94
CA TRP A 298 7.98 8.76 14.64
C TRP A 298 9.06 9.85 14.71
N SER A 299 9.41 10.33 15.91
CA SER A 299 10.55 11.24 16.11
C SER A 299 11.84 10.44 16.35
N ARG A 300 12.86 10.71 15.53
CA ARG A 300 14.19 10.06 15.66
C ARG A 300 14.80 10.28 17.05
N ASP A 301 14.63 11.48 17.60
CA ASP A 301 15.26 11.88 18.86
C ASP A 301 14.49 11.39 20.09
N LEU A 302 13.18 11.18 19.96
CA LEU A 302 12.33 10.73 21.07
C LEU A 302 12.12 9.21 21.08
N ARG A 303 12.37 8.53 19.96
CA ARG A 303 12.06 7.11 19.83
C ARG A 303 12.98 6.24 20.69
N THR A 304 12.40 5.60 21.69
CA THR A 304 13.08 4.69 22.63
C THR A 304 12.86 3.21 22.33
N ARG A 305 11.79 2.86 21.62
CA ARG A 305 11.40 1.47 21.34
C ARG A 305 11.78 1.05 19.92
N TYR A 306 12.54 -0.04 19.82
CA TYR A 306 12.94 -0.68 18.56
C TYR A 306 12.78 -2.19 18.69
N SER A 307 12.28 -2.85 17.63
CA SER A 307 12.26 -4.31 17.57
C SER A 307 13.68 -4.88 17.49
N GLU A 308 13.82 -6.19 17.73
CA GLU A 308 15.09 -6.91 17.54
C GLU A 308 15.68 -6.65 16.16
N PHE A 309 14.87 -6.81 15.12
CA PHE A 309 15.24 -6.55 13.74
C PHE A 309 15.86 -5.16 13.55
N HIS A 310 15.18 -4.10 14.01
CA HIS A 310 15.67 -2.73 13.80
C HIS A 310 16.92 -2.41 14.64
N ARG A 311 17.09 -3.05 15.80
CA ARG A 311 18.33 -2.92 16.59
C ARG A 311 19.51 -3.58 15.88
N LEU A 312 19.33 -4.79 15.37
CA LEU A 312 20.35 -5.50 14.60
C LEU A 312 20.69 -4.76 13.31
N LEU A 313 19.67 -4.27 12.59
CA LEU A 313 19.86 -3.51 11.37
C LEU A 313 20.72 -2.26 11.60
N ARG A 314 20.43 -1.49 12.65
CA ARG A 314 21.22 -0.31 13.02
C ARG A 314 22.67 -0.67 13.35
N ARG A 315 22.93 -1.81 14.00
CA ARG A 315 24.29 -2.28 14.28
C ARG A 315 25.02 -2.74 13.02
N SER A 316 24.30 -3.32 12.06
CA SER A 316 24.88 -3.77 10.77
C SER A 316 25.22 -2.61 9.83
N ASP A 317 24.48 -1.50 9.90
CA ASP A 317 24.62 -0.30 9.07
C ASP A 317 24.54 0.98 9.95
N PRO A 318 25.56 1.25 10.79
CA PRO A 318 25.53 2.36 11.74
C PRO A 318 25.54 3.73 11.06
N GLU A 319 26.16 3.84 9.88
CA GLU A 319 26.13 5.05 9.05
C GLU A 319 24.78 5.26 8.35
N GLY A 320 23.90 4.25 8.32
CA GLY A 320 22.60 4.35 7.67
C GLY A 320 22.69 4.47 6.14
N THR A 321 23.70 3.86 5.53
CA THR A 321 23.91 3.91 4.07
C THR A 321 22.80 3.23 3.29
N MET A 322 22.07 2.28 3.89
CA MET A 322 20.95 1.60 3.25
C MET A 322 19.89 2.58 2.71
N TRP A 323 19.61 3.65 3.44
CA TRP A 323 18.49 4.54 3.16
C TRP A 323 18.64 5.35 1.87
N SER A 324 19.86 5.42 1.32
CA SER A 324 20.17 6.08 0.04
C SER A 324 20.50 5.09 -1.07
N ARG A 325 20.48 3.77 -0.82
CA ARG A 325 20.76 2.79 -1.86
C ARG A 325 19.62 2.75 -2.88
N PRO A 326 19.92 2.73 -4.20
CA PRO A 326 18.90 2.68 -5.25
C PRO A 326 17.92 1.51 -5.13
N ASP A 327 18.44 0.31 -4.86
CA ASP A 327 17.64 -0.91 -4.72
C ASP A 327 16.62 -0.80 -3.57
N TYR A 328 17.03 -0.17 -2.46
CA TYR A 328 16.16 0.11 -1.33
C TYR A 328 15.06 1.13 -1.69
N LEU A 329 15.42 2.26 -2.30
CA LEU A 329 14.47 3.32 -2.67
C LEU A 329 13.40 2.83 -3.65
N VAL A 330 13.85 2.14 -4.72
CA VAL A 330 12.98 1.53 -5.74
C VAL A 330 12.02 0.53 -5.10
N TYR A 331 12.54 -0.39 -4.29
CA TYR A 331 11.71 -1.43 -3.68
C TYR A 331 10.74 -0.87 -2.64
N ARG A 332 11.16 0.12 -1.84
CA ARG A 332 10.30 0.79 -0.84
C ARG A 332 9.13 1.49 -1.52
N ALA A 333 9.36 2.22 -2.61
CA ALA A 333 8.29 2.88 -3.36
C ALA A 333 7.25 1.87 -3.88
N CYS A 334 7.71 0.77 -4.49
CA CYS A 334 6.84 -0.28 -4.99
C CYS A 334 6.08 -0.99 -3.85
N THR A 335 6.75 -1.28 -2.73
CA THR A 335 6.12 -1.94 -1.57
C THR A 335 5.03 -1.07 -0.93
N ASN A 336 5.25 0.24 -0.84
CA ASN A 336 4.22 1.17 -0.36
C ASN A 336 3.02 1.23 -1.30
N ALA A 337 3.22 1.17 -2.61
CA ALA A 337 2.12 1.06 -3.57
C ALA A 337 1.38 -0.28 -3.41
N LEU A 338 2.09 -1.40 -3.25
CA LEU A 338 1.49 -2.72 -3.02
C LEU A 338 0.52 -2.69 -1.84
N TYR A 339 0.95 -2.11 -0.71
CA TYR A 339 0.11 -2.03 0.48
C TYR A 339 -1.15 -1.19 0.28
N ARG A 340 -1.09 -0.15 -0.56
CA ARG A 340 -2.27 0.61 -0.97
C ARG A 340 -3.21 -0.23 -1.84
N LEU A 341 -2.68 -1.01 -2.79
CA LEU A 341 -3.49 -1.92 -3.59
C LEU A 341 -4.19 -2.99 -2.74
N LEU A 342 -3.50 -3.55 -1.75
CA LEU A 342 -4.10 -4.49 -0.80
C LEU A 342 -5.23 -3.83 0.01
N ALA A 343 -5.04 -2.60 0.49
CA ALA A 343 -6.09 -1.86 1.19
C ALA A 343 -7.30 -1.56 0.29
N ILE A 344 -7.09 -1.30 -1.00
CA ILE A 344 -8.17 -1.16 -1.99
C ILE A 344 -8.99 -2.46 -2.07
N CYS A 345 -8.34 -3.62 -2.05
CA CYS A 345 -8.96 -4.95 -2.00
C CYS A 345 -9.48 -5.39 -0.61
N ASP A 346 -9.85 -4.45 0.27
CA ASP A 346 -10.37 -4.73 1.62
C ASP A 346 -9.42 -5.47 2.58
N VAL A 347 -8.15 -5.67 2.22
CA VAL A 347 -7.19 -6.31 3.13
C VAL A 347 -6.91 -5.37 4.29
N THR A 348 -7.29 -5.80 5.49
CA THR A 348 -7.05 -5.05 6.72
C THR A 348 -5.57 -5.03 7.09
N PRO A 349 -5.12 -4.07 7.92
CA PRO A 349 -3.74 -4.07 8.42
C PRO A 349 -3.34 -5.39 9.09
N LEU A 350 -4.23 -5.97 9.89
CA LEU A 350 -3.95 -7.23 10.60
C LEU A 350 -3.81 -8.42 9.63
N GLU A 351 -4.66 -8.50 8.60
CA GLU A 351 -4.56 -9.53 7.56
C GLU A 351 -3.27 -9.39 6.74
N ARG A 352 -2.86 -8.15 6.44
CA ARG A 352 -1.57 -7.87 5.79
C ARG A 352 -0.39 -8.33 6.64
N TYR A 353 -0.38 -8.03 7.95
CA TYR A 353 0.69 -8.44 8.84
C TYR A 353 0.73 -9.96 9.06
N LEU A 354 -0.44 -10.61 9.14
CA LEU A 354 -0.51 -12.07 9.14
C LEU A 354 0.06 -12.64 7.83
N ALA A 355 -0.31 -12.10 6.67
CA ALA A 355 0.23 -12.54 5.39
C ALA A 355 1.75 -12.34 5.30
N ALA A 356 2.26 -11.20 5.76
CA ALA A 356 3.69 -10.92 5.84
C ALA A 356 4.41 -11.93 6.76
N HIS A 357 3.85 -12.21 7.94
CA HIS A 357 4.38 -13.24 8.83
C HIS A 357 4.46 -14.60 8.13
N LEU A 358 3.38 -15.03 7.50
CA LEU A 358 3.34 -16.31 6.79
C LEU A 358 4.39 -16.38 5.67
N VAL A 359 4.53 -15.32 4.87
CA VAL A 359 5.56 -15.26 3.81
C VAL A 359 6.97 -15.30 4.40
N VAL A 360 7.27 -14.47 5.41
CA VAL A 360 8.60 -14.44 6.07
C VAL A 360 8.97 -15.83 6.59
N ARG A 361 8.03 -16.58 7.18
CA ARG A 361 8.27 -17.94 7.68
C ARG A 361 8.55 -18.97 6.59
N THR A 362 8.14 -18.72 5.35
CA THR A 362 8.51 -19.57 4.21
C THR A 362 9.94 -19.34 3.73
N VAL A 363 10.52 -18.16 3.95
CA VAL A 363 11.78 -17.76 3.32
C VAL A 363 12.94 -18.68 3.70
N PRO A 364 13.21 -18.99 4.99
CA PRO A 364 14.28 -19.92 5.34
C PRO A 364 14.07 -21.31 4.73
N ARG A 365 12.82 -21.79 4.66
CA ARG A 365 12.50 -23.11 4.09
C ARG A 365 12.74 -23.20 2.58
N LEU A 366 12.61 -22.08 1.87
CA LEU A 366 12.73 -22.03 0.41
C LEU A 366 14.10 -21.57 -0.08
N THR A 367 14.84 -20.82 0.74
CA THR A 367 16.07 -20.13 0.32
C THR A 367 17.26 -20.38 1.24
N GLY A 368 17.04 -20.93 2.44
CA GLY A 368 18.06 -21.00 3.49
C GLY A 368 18.34 -19.66 4.20
N CYS A 369 17.82 -18.54 3.69
CA CYS A 369 18.02 -17.22 4.28
C CYS A 369 17.15 -17.05 5.54
N ASP A 370 17.81 -16.94 6.70
CA ASP A 370 17.19 -16.55 7.97
C ASP A 370 17.68 -15.15 8.34
N TRP A 371 16.76 -14.18 8.34
CA TRP A 371 17.09 -12.77 8.54
C TRP A 371 17.86 -12.50 9.84
N ARG A 372 17.60 -13.26 10.92
CA ARG A 372 18.31 -13.09 12.20
C ARG A 372 19.74 -13.55 12.08
N ALA A 373 19.94 -14.74 11.49
CA ALA A 373 21.27 -15.30 11.30
C ALA A 373 22.13 -14.42 10.38
N GLU A 374 21.55 -13.93 9.29
CA GLU A 374 22.22 -13.02 8.34
C GLU A 374 22.65 -11.71 9.02
N LEU A 375 21.76 -11.03 9.74
CA LEU A 375 22.11 -9.78 10.42
C LEU A 375 23.12 -10.02 11.56
N ALA A 376 22.97 -11.09 12.33
CA ALA A 376 23.91 -11.43 13.40
C ALA A 376 25.32 -11.63 12.84
N ALA A 377 25.47 -12.36 11.73
CA ALA A 377 26.76 -12.58 11.09
C ALA A 377 27.43 -11.27 10.62
N VAL A 378 26.66 -10.33 10.06
CA VAL A 378 27.17 -9.02 9.63
C VAL A 378 27.62 -8.17 10.82
N VAL A 379 26.81 -8.12 11.87
CA VAL A 379 27.13 -7.40 13.12
C VAL A 379 28.41 -7.96 13.74
N ASP A 380 28.49 -9.27 13.86
CA ASP A 380 29.66 -9.99 14.37
C ASP A 380 30.94 -9.70 13.57
N ALA A 381 30.85 -9.71 12.24
CA ALA A 381 32.00 -9.42 11.38
C ALA A 381 32.49 -7.99 11.53
N ARG A 382 31.58 -7.03 11.70
CA ARG A 382 31.89 -5.61 11.94
C ARG A 382 32.51 -5.38 13.31
N GLU A 383 31.91 -5.95 14.36
CA GLU A 383 32.37 -5.75 15.74
C GLU A 383 33.67 -6.51 16.05
N ARG A 384 34.02 -7.57 15.30
CA ARG A 384 35.35 -8.21 15.38
C ARG A 384 36.44 -7.50 14.56
N GLY A 385 36.04 -6.68 13.59
CA GLY A 385 36.94 -5.93 12.72
C GLY A 385 37.18 -4.48 13.14
N ALA A 386 36.47 -4.00 14.17
CA ALA A 386 36.65 -2.72 14.85
C ALA A 386 37.42 -2.93 16.16
#